data_AF-A0A0B1TI73-F1
#
_entry.id   AF-A0A0B1TI73-F1
#
_cell.length_a   1.000
_cell.length_b   1.000
_cell.length_c   1.000
_cell.angle_alpha   90.00
_cell.angle_beta   90.00
_cell.angle_gamma   90.00
#
_symmetry.space_group_name_H-M   'P 1'
#
loop_
_entity.id
_entity.type
_entity.pdbx_description
1 polymer ?
#
loop_
_entity_poly.entity_id
_entity_poly.type
_entity_poly.pdbx_seq_one_letter_code
_entity_poly.pdbx_strand_id
1 'polypeptide(L)'
;MREVQLKPHHKPYEMRRGWSEVLEKFAESESENRKKEDEPVLYFRRNVQLSEAREQQIVTFCSRALEMLLTDARSSLFLDRCPMPAERAAELAGLGFAMEDGAFDPKLHTVDWLRTHLEDQLPTRMADIIRGPMLLGKALSGFNDLESLVIESWKKGSAILRANGVDEVRRHYLTRLRESTPCYGLV
;
A
#
# COMPACT_ATOMS: atom_id res chain seq x y z
N MET A 1 5.01 15.80 -2.29
CA MET A 1 3.63 16.05 -2.77
C MET A 1 2.78 16.37 -1.57
N ARG A 2 2.16 17.56 -1.53
CA ARG A 2 1.28 17.98 -0.42
C ARG A 2 -0.16 17.75 -0.84
N GLU A 3 -0.97 17.19 0.04
CA GLU A 3 -2.36 16.83 -0.23
C GLU A 3 -3.28 17.60 0.72
N VAL A 4 -4.48 17.96 0.26
CA VAL A 4 -5.48 18.63 1.11
C VAL A 4 -6.84 17.98 0.92
N GLN A 5 -7.51 17.66 2.03
CA GLN A 5 -8.88 17.17 1.98
C GLN A 5 -9.85 18.36 1.84
N LEU A 6 -10.61 18.37 0.75
CA LEU A 6 -11.67 19.35 0.55
C LEU A 6 -12.86 19.07 1.49
N LYS A 7 -13.49 20.14 1.97
CA LYS A 7 -14.76 20.06 2.68
C LYS A 7 -15.92 19.93 1.68
N PRO A 8 -17.08 19.37 2.07
CA PRO A 8 -18.20 19.16 1.15
C PRO A 8 -18.71 20.42 0.42
N HIS A 9 -18.51 21.60 1.00
CA HIS A 9 -18.93 22.88 0.40
C HIS A 9 -17.84 23.56 -0.44
N HIS A 10 -16.61 23.04 -0.45
CA HIS A 10 -15.55 23.59 -1.30
C HIS A 10 -15.82 23.24 -2.76
N LYS A 11 -15.50 24.17 -3.67
CA LYS A 11 -15.55 23.93 -5.12
C LYS A 11 -14.15 23.62 -5.64
N PRO A 12 -13.89 22.40 -6.16
CA PRO A 12 -12.55 22.03 -6.64
C PRO A 12 -11.96 22.99 -7.68
N TYR A 13 -12.82 23.54 -8.55
CA TYR A 13 -12.40 24.52 -9.56
C TYR A 13 -11.89 25.84 -8.95
N GLU A 14 -12.56 26.35 -7.90
CA GLU A 14 -12.11 27.56 -7.20
C GLU A 14 -10.79 27.30 -6.45
N MET A 15 -10.64 26.10 -5.85
CA MET A 15 -9.39 25.69 -5.21
C MET A 15 -8.21 25.65 -6.18
N ARG A 16 -8.44 25.16 -7.41
CA ARG A 16 -7.40 25.20 -8.46
C ARG A 16 -7.03 26.62 -8.84
N ARG A 17 -8.02 27.51 -9.03
CA ARG A 17 -7.76 28.92 -9.38
C ARG A 17 -6.96 29.67 -8.31
N GLY A 18 -7.18 29.34 -7.04
CA GLY A 18 -6.46 29.92 -5.90
C GLY A 18 -5.26 29.11 -5.41
N TRP A 19 -4.76 28.14 -6.19
CA TRP A 19 -3.74 27.21 -5.71
C TRP A 19 -2.44 27.89 -5.31
N SER A 20 -1.99 28.89 -6.07
CA SER A 20 -0.80 29.68 -5.74
C SER A 20 -0.90 30.34 -4.36
N GLU A 21 -2.07 30.89 -4.01
CA GLU A 21 -2.31 31.49 -2.69
C GLU A 21 -2.28 30.45 -1.56
N VAL A 22 -2.72 29.22 -1.84
CA VAL A 22 -2.62 28.11 -0.88
C VAL A 22 -1.15 27.73 -0.67
N LEU A 23 -0.37 27.62 -1.74
CA LEU A 23 1.07 27.32 -1.67
C LEU A 23 1.85 28.42 -0.95
N GLU A 24 1.53 29.69 -1.18
CA GLU A 24 2.14 30.82 -0.47
C GLU A 24 1.91 30.73 1.04
N LYS A 25 0.70 30.35 1.47
CA LYS A 25 0.32 30.27 2.88
C LYS A 25 0.86 29.04 3.61
N PHE A 26 0.89 27.89 2.92
CA PHE A 26 1.14 26.62 3.60
C PHE A 26 2.47 25.97 3.21
N ALA A 27 3.08 26.35 2.08
CA ALA A 27 4.31 25.75 1.56
C ALA A 27 5.53 26.68 1.67
N GLU A 28 5.71 27.35 2.80
CA GLU A 28 6.80 28.31 3.06
C GLU A 28 8.20 27.73 2.79
N SER A 29 8.40 26.44 3.07
CA SER A 29 9.68 25.75 2.89
C SER A 29 10.02 25.41 1.43
N GLU A 30 9.08 25.53 0.48
CA GLU A 30 9.32 25.23 -0.92
C GLU A 30 9.88 26.46 -1.66
N SER A 31 10.79 26.22 -2.60
CA SER A 31 11.31 27.29 -3.46
C SER A 31 10.22 27.88 -4.35
N GLU A 32 10.33 29.17 -4.67
CA GLU A 32 9.38 29.87 -5.55
C GLU A 32 9.23 29.23 -6.94
N ASN A 33 10.30 28.67 -7.52
CA ASN A 33 10.22 27.97 -8.80
C ASN A 33 9.33 26.72 -8.70
N ARG A 34 9.49 25.91 -7.65
CA ARG A 34 8.63 24.74 -7.42
C ARG A 34 7.17 25.13 -7.22
N LYS A 35 6.89 26.21 -6.48
CA LYS A 35 5.50 26.68 -6.28
C LYS A 35 4.84 27.09 -7.59
N LYS A 36 5.58 27.70 -8.52
CA LYS A 36 5.07 28.11 -9.83
C LYS A 36 4.77 26.95 -10.77
N GLU A 37 5.52 25.85 -10.62
CA GLU A 37 5.37 24.64 -11.44
C GLU A 37 4.36 23.64 -10.86
N ASP A 38 3.95 23.82 -9.60
CA ASP A 38 3.03 22.92 -8.90
C ASP A 38 1.56 23.16 -9.33
N GLU A 39 0.90 22.10 -9.80
CA GLU A 39 -0.49 22.11 -10.25
C GLU A 39 -1.31 21.09 -9.44
N PRO A 40 -2.48 21.47 -8.89
CA PRO A 40 -3.29 20.57 -8.10
C PRO A 40 -4.07 19.61 -8.99
N VAL A 41 -4.12 18.34 -8.58
CA VAL A 41 -4.92 17.30 -9.21
C VAL A 41 -5.99 16.81 -8.24
N LEU A 42 -7.21 16.60 -8.74
CA LEU A 42 -8.30 16.09 -7.92
C LEU A 42 -8.22 14.57 -7.81
N TYR A 43 -8.18 14.07 -6.59
CA TYR A 43 -8.21 12.64 -6.29
C TYR A 43 -9.43 12.26 -5.46
N PHE A 44 -9.93 11.05 -5.67
CA PHE A 44 -10.86 10.41 -4.76
C PHE A 44 -10.06 9.47 -3.84
N ARG A 45 -10.04 9.77 -2.55
CA ARG A 45 -9.17 9.15 -1.53
C ARG A 45 -9.97 8.80 -0.27
N ARG A 46 -9.38 8.02 0.63
CA ARG A 46 -9.98 7.77 1.95
C ARG A 46 -10.20 9.09 2.70
N ASN A 47 -11.37 9.26 3.29
CA ASN A 47 -11.64 10.42 4.15
C ASN A 47 -10.85 10.27 5.47
N VAL A 48 -10.04 11.27 5.82
CA VAL A 48 -9.23 11.27 7.06
C VAL A 48 -10.09 11.12 8.33
N GLN A 49 -11.36 11.57 8.29
CA GLN A 49 -12.31 11.47 9.40
C GLN A 49 -13.05 10.12 9.46
N LEU A 50 -12.81 9.22 8.50
CA LEU A 50 -13.43 7.90 8.52
C LEU A 50 -12.87 7.09 9.70
N SER A 51 -13.74 6.69 10.61
CA SER A 51 -13.33 5.82 11.73
C SER A 51 -13.07 4.40 11.25
N GLU A 52 -12.16 3.70 11.91
CA GLU A 52 -11.87 2.30 11.63
C GLU A 52 -13.12 1.42 11.69
N ALA A 53 -13.95 1.57 12.73
CA ALA A 53 -15.18 0.79 12.87
C ALA A 53 -16.14 1.00 11.67
N ARG A 54 -16.23 2.24 11.16
CA ARG A 54 -17.07 2.53 10.01
C ARG A 54 -16.47 1.98 8.72
N GLU A 55 -15.15 2.06 8.58
CA GLU A 55 -14.43 1.49 7.45
C GLU A 55 -14.66 -0.04 7.37
N GLN A 56 -14.49 -0.76 8.48
CA GLN A 56 -14.73 -2.20 8.57
C GLN A 56 -16.18 -2.57 8.20
N GLN A 57 -17.15 -1.79 8.67
CA GLN A 57 -18.55 -1.98 8.26
C GLN A 57 -18.70 -1.81 6.75
N ILE A 58 -18.24 -0.69 6.18
CA ILE A 58 -18.42 -0.36 4.75
C ILE A 58 -17.82 -1.44 3.86
N VAL A 59 -16.59 -1.86 4.14
CA VAL A 59 -15.94 -2.88 3.29
C VAL A 59 -16.74 -4.17 3.31
N THR A 60 -17.32 -4.57 4.44
CA THR A 60 -18.07 -5.83 4.59
C THR A 60 -19.20 -5.97 3.57
N PHE A 61 -19.93 -4.89 3.27
CA PHE A 61 -21.08 -4.93 2.35
C PHE A 61 -20.84 -4.27 0.98
N CYS A 62 -19.69 -3.62 0.77
CA CYS A 62 -19.40 -2.92 -0.48
C CYS A 62 -18.00 -3.25 -1.00
N SER A 63 -17.91 -4.21 -1.93
CA SER A 63 -16.66 -4.61 -2.57
C SER A 63 -15.96 -3.45 -3.31
N ARG A 64 -16.71 -2.57 -3.98
CA ARG A 64 -16.12 -1.38 -4.63
C ARG A 64 -15.44 -0.42 -3.65
N ALA A 65 -15.98 -0.27 -2.44
CA ALA A 65 -15.36 0.54 -1.40
C ALA A 65 -14.09 -0.14 -0.85
N LEU A 66 -14.11 -1.47 -0.72
CA LEU A 66 -12.92 -2.26 -0.38
C LEU A 66 -11.79 -2.06 -1.39
N GLU A 67 -12.07 -2.16 -2.69
CA GLU A 67 -11.07 -1.95 -3.75
C GLU A 67 -10.48 -0.54 -3.74
N MET A 68 -11.33 0.48 -3.55
CA MET A 68 -10.88 1.87 -3.44
C MET A 68 -9.96 2.08 -2.22
N LEU A 69 -10.35 1.57 -1.05
CA LEU A 69 -9.54 1.69 0.18
C LEU A 69 -8.23 0.91 0.06
N LEU A 70 -8.25 -0.27 -0.57
CA LEU A 70 -7.04 -1.03 -0.84
C LEU A 70 -6.08 -0.27 -1.76
N THR A 71 -6.60 0.34 -2.82
CA THR A 71 -5.81 1.16 -3.75
C THR A 71 -5.17 2.35 -3.04
N ASP A 72 -5.95 3.07 -2.24
CA ASP A 72 -5.49 4.22 -1.43
C ASP A 72 -4.41 3.81 -0.41
N ALA A 73 -4.61 2.69 0.27
CA ALA A 73 -3.69 2.17 1.26
C ALA A 73 -2.39 1.65 0.63
N ARG A 74 -2.47 0.92 -0.51
CA ARG A 74 -1.29 0.50 -1.28
C ARG A 74 -0.53 1.70 -1.82
N SER A 75 -1.22 2.70 -2.37
CA SER A 75 -0.57 3.96 -2.78
C SER A 75 0.21 4.59 -1.62
N SER A 76 -0.36 4.62 -0.42
CA SER A 76 0.31 5.17 0.77
C SER A 76 1.55 4.36 1.17
N LEU A 77 1.47 3.02 1.08
CA LEU A 77 2.61 2.13 1.29
C LEU A 77 3.74 2.42 0.29
N PHE A 78 3.43 2.47 -1.00
CA PHE A 78 4.40 2.72 -2.08
C PHE A 78 4.98 4.13 -2.11
N LEU A 79 4.32 5.10 -1.46
CA LEU A 79 4.84 6.45 -1.24
C LEU A 79 5.70 6.55 0.04
N ASP A 80 6.12 5.42 0.61
CA ASP A 80 6.89 5.33 1.86
C ASP A 80 6.20 6.00 3.07
N ARG A 81 4.86 6.12 3.07
CA ARG A 81 4.09 6.75 4.17
C ARG A 81 3.67 5.77 5.27
N CYS A 82 4.03 4.50 5.14
CA CYS A 82 3.66 3.44 6.08
C CYS A 82 4.92 2.87 6.75
N PRO A 83 5.55 3.56 7.71
CA PRO A 83 6.67 3.00 8.44
C PRO A 83 6.21 1.77 9.22
N MET A 84 6.95 0.67 9.09
CA MET A 84 6.69 -0.60 9.76
C MET A 84 7.94 -1.48 9.85
N PRO A 85 7.97 -2.48 10.76
CA PRO A 85 9.03 -3.50 10.82
C PRO A 85 9.08 -4.38 9.56
N ALA A 86 10.25 -4.97 9.28
CA ALA A 86 10.47 -5.81 8.11
C ALA A 86 9.58 -7.06 8.11
N GLU A 87 9.30 -7.62 9.28
CA GLU A 87 8.42 -8.78 9.46
C GLU A 87 6.99 -8.47 9.03
N ARG A 88 6.50 -7.27 9.37
CA ARG A 88 5.16 -6.80 8.96
C ARG A 88 5.09 -6.53 7.46
N ALA A 89 6.14 -5.96 6.89
CA ALA A 89 6.24 -5.79 5.44
C ALA A 89 6.25 -7.15 4.72
N ALA A 90 6.98 -8.14 5.24
CA ALA A 90 7.01 -9.49 4.69
C ALA A 90 5.62 -10.17 4.75
N GLU A 91 4.90 -10.04 5.87
CA GLU A 91 3.53 -10.52 6.00
C GLU A 91 2.59 -9.88 4.95
N LEU A 92 2.70 -8.55 4.76
CA LEU A 92 1.92 -7.84 3.75
C LEU A 92 2.26 -8.27 2.33
N ALA A 93 3.54 -8.47 2.00
CA ALA A 93 3.95 -8.94 0.68
C ALA A 93 3.32 -10.30 0.36
N GLY A 94 3.29 -11.21 1.34
CA GLY A 94 2.67 -12.53 1.14
C GLY A 94 1.16 -12.45 0.89
N LEU A 95 0.44 -11.58 1.61
CA LEU A 95 -0.97 -11.31 1.32
C LEU A 95 -1.15 -10.63 -0.05
N GLY A 96 -0.22 -9.73 -0.42
CA GLY A 96 -0.14 -9.09 -1.73
C GLY A 96 -0.09 -10.10 -2.87
N PHE A 97 0.87 -11.02 -2.82
CA PHE A 97 0.98 -12.11 -3.80
C PHE A 97 -0.27 -13.01 -3.80
N ALA A 98 -0.90 -13.25 -2.65
CA ALA A 98 -2.15 -14.02 -2.62
C ALA A 98 -3.30 -13.32 -3.38
N MET A 99 -3.33 -11.99 -3.41
CA MET A 99 -4.35 -11.21 -4.12
C MET A 99 -4.08 -11.14 -5.63
N GLU A 100 -2.83 -10.95 -6.05
CA GLU A 100 -2.47 -10.67 -7.44
C GLU A 100 -2.05 -11.95 -8.20
N ASP A 101 -1.27 -12.82 -7.57
CA ASP A 101 -0.69 -14.05 -8.17
C ASP A 101 -1.47 -15.31 -7.77
N GLY A 102 -2.46 -15.17 -6.90
CA GLY A 102 -3.33 -16.25 -6.46
C GLY A 102 -2.66 -17.20 -5.47
N ALA A 103 -3.01 -18.48 -5.51
CA ALA A 103 -2.55 -19.43 -4.50
C ALA A 103 -1.09 -19.84 -4.69
N PHE A 104 -0.34 -19.94 -3.58
CA PHE A 104 1.06 -20.35 -3.60
C PHE A 104 1.25 -21.76 -4.20
N ASP A 105 2.08 -21.85 -5.24
CA ASP A 105 2.57 -23.10 -5.82
C ASP A 105 4.11 -23.13 -5.74
N PRO A 106 4.72 -24.05 -4.96
CA PRO A 106 6.17 -24.13 -4.82
C PRO A 106 6.90 -24.50 -6.12
N LYS A 107 6.21 -25.03 -7.14
CA LYS A 107 6.80 -25.32 -8.45
C LYS A 107 6.97 -24.05 -9.29
N LEU A 108 6.10 -23.06 -9.10
CA LEU A 108 6.12 -21.79 -9.82
C LEU A 108 6.86 -20.71 -9.02
N HIS A 109 6.52 -20.59 -7.74
CA HIS A 109 6.97 -19.53 -6.85
C HIS A 109 8.26 -19.94 -6.11
N THR A 110 9.31 -20.10 -6.91
CA THR A 110 10.67 -20.42 -6.44
C THR A 110 11.32 -19.25 -5.70
N VAL A 111 12.51 -19.48 -5.11
CA VAL A 111 13.29 -18.42 -4.44
C VAL A 111 13.66 -17.30 -5.43
N ASP A 112 14.09 -17.66 -6.64
CA ASP A 112 14.38 -16.69 -7.72
C ASP A 112 13.13 -15.85 -8.02
N TRP A 113 11.99 -16.51 -8.20
CA TRP A 113 10.72 -15.84 -8.48
C TRP A 113 10.38 -14.84 -7.38
N LEU A 114 10.42 -15.27 -6.10
CA LEU A 114 10.09 -14.41 -4.98
C LEU A 114 10.95 -13.14 -4.98
N ARG A 115 12.28 -13.29 -5.05
CA ARG A 115 13.22 -12.17 -4.97
C ARG A 115 13.03 -11.15 -6.09
N THR A 116 12.64 -11.60 -7.28
CA THR A 116 12.35 -10.74 -8.44
C THR A 116 11.05 -9.96 -8.28
N HIS A 117 10.02 -10.52 -7.63
CA HIS A 117 8.69 -9.92 -7.56
C HIS A 117 8.39 -9.18 -6.24
N LEU A 118 9.33 -9.13 -5.29
CA LEU A 118 9.11 -8.42 -4.00
C LEU A 118 8.74 -6.94 -4.18
N GLU A 119 9.28 -6.27 -5.21
CA GLU A 119 9.00 -4.86 -5.50
C GLU A 119 7.61 -4.63 -6.11
N ASP A 120 6.92 -5.68 -6.55
CA ASP A 120 5.52 -5.59 -6.98
C ASP A 120 4.57 -5.42 -5.78
N GLN A 121 5.04 -5.80 -4.58
CA GLN A 121 4.24 -5.77 -3.36
C GLN A 121 4.72 -4.75 -2.32
N LEU A 122 5.96 -4.27 -2.43
CA LEU A 122 6.58 -3.37 -1.45
C LEU A 122 7.44 -2.28 -2.11
N PRO A 123 7.62 -1.12 -1.45
CA PRO A 123 8.66 -0.16 -1.85
C PRO A 123 10.04 -0.81 -1.90
N THR A 124 10.88 -0.39 -2.85
CA THR A 124 12.23 -0.94 -3.07
C THR A 124 13.03 -1.07 -1.77
N ARG A 125 13.02 -0.04 -0.91
CA ARG A 125 13.74 -0.06 0.38
C ARG A 125 13.27 -1.19 1.32
N MET A 126 11.97 -1.49 1.35
CA MET A 126 11.45 -2.58 2.18
C MET A 126 11.71 -3.94 1.53
N ALA A 127 11.55 -4.03 0.22
CA ALA A 127 11.86 -5.23 -0.55
C ALA A 127 13.33 -5.64 -0.38
N ASP A 128 14.27 -4.69 -0.44
CA ASP A 128 15.71 -4.93 -0.28
C ASP A 128 16.09 -5.49 1.09
N ILE A 129 15.39 -5.10 2.15
CA ILE A 129 15.64 -5.64 3.50
C ILE A 129 15.23 -7.11 3.60
N ILE A 130 14.16 -7.49 2.91
CA ILE A 130 13.63 -8.86 2.92
C ILE A 130 14.44 -9.76 1.97
N ARG A 131 14.83 -9.21 0.83
CA ARG A 131 15.47 -9.93 -0.28
C ARG A 131 16.83 -10.50 0.12
N GLY A 132 16.97 -11.81 0.00
CA GLY A 132 18.26 -12.48 0.10
C GLY A 132 19.17 -12.21 -1.11
N PRO A 133 20.47 -12.56 -1.01
CA PRO A 133 21.45 -12.19 -2.03
C PRO A 133 21.19 -12.88 -3.38
N MET A 134 21.39 -12.12 -4.47
CA MET A 134 21.30 -12.62 -5.84
C MET A 134 22.60 -12.35 -6.61
N LEU A 135 22.94 -13.23 -7.54
CA LEU A 135 24.01 -13.04 -8.52
C LEU A 135 23.50 -13.42 -9.90
N LEU A 136 23.64 -12.52 -10.88
CA LEU A 136 23.22 -12.75 -12.26
C LEU A 136 21.77 -13.27 -12.38
N GLY A 137 20.86 -12.74 -11.55
CA GLY A 137 19.45 -13.13 -11.55
C GLY A 137 19.16 -14.47 -10.87
N LYS A 138 20.14 -15.08 -10.18
CA LYS A 138 19.98 -16.33 -9.43
C LYS A 138 20.18 -16.13 -7.93
N ALA A 139 19.31 -16.73 -7.15
CA ALA A 139 19.42 -16.80 -5.70
C ALA A 139 20.67 -17.58 -5.30
N LEU A 140 21.49 -16.97 -4.44
CA LEU A 140 22.72 -17.61 -3.94
C LEU A 140 22.47 -18.58 -2.78
N SER A 141 21.25 -18.62 -2.27
CA SER A 141 20.83 -19.42 -1.12
C SER A 141 19.34 -19.75 -1.21
N GLY A 142 18.88 -20.67 -0.37
CA GLY A 142 17.45 -20.84 -0.11
C GLY A 142 16.82 -19.59 0.53
N PHE A 143 15.52 -19.71 0.87
CA PHE A 143 14.80 -18.66 1.58
C PHE A 143 15.49 -18.32 2.91
N ASN A 144 15.65 -17.03 3.17
CA ASN A 144 16.00 -16.53 4.50
C ASN A 144 14.75 -16.47 5.41
N ASP A 145 14.90 -16.01 6.65
CA ASP A 145 13.81 -15.97 7.63
C ASP A 145 12.66 -15.02 7.21
N LEU A 146 12.99 -13.82 6.69
CA LEU A 146 11.98 -12.86 6.24
C LEU A 146 11.27 -13.35 4.98
N GLU A 147 11.99 -13.96 4.04
CA GLU A 147 11.39 -14.58 2.86
C GLU A 147 10.49 -15.74 3.24
N SER A 148 10.87 -16.53 4.25
CA SER A 148 10.02 -17.59 4.79
C SER A 148 8.73 -17.03 5.37
N LEU A 149 8.77 -15.88 6.07
CA LEU A 149 7.57 -15.18 6.52
C LEU A 149 6.67 -14.73 5.37
N VAL A 150 7.24 -14.25 4.25
CA VAL A 150 6.45 -13.92 3.05
C VAL A 150 5.71 -15.16 2.55
N ILE A 151 6.41 -16.28 2.42
CA ILE A 151 5.85 -17.55 1.92
C ILE A 151 4.77 -18.09 2.88
N GLU A 152 4.99 -18.02 4.19
CA GLU A 152 4.01 -18.42 5.19
C GLU A 152 2.74 -17.55 5.12
N SER A 153 2.91 -16.24 5.00
CA SER A 153 1.78 -15.32 4.83
C SER A 153 1.03 -15.56 3.53
N TRP A 154 1.75 -15.83 2.43
CA TRP A 154 1.14 -16.18 1.15
C TRP A 154 0.36 -17.50 1.23
N LYS A 155 0.87 -18.52 1.92
CA LYS A 155 0.13 -19.77 2.16
C LYS A 155 -1.14 -19.54 2.98
N LYS A 156 -1.09 -18.67 4.00
CA LYS A 156 -2.29 -18.25 4.77
C LYS A 156 -3.29 -17.55 3.86
N GLY A 157 -2.84 -16.57 3.06
CA GLY A 157 -3.65 -15.89 2.06
C GLY A 157 -4.25 -16.85 1.03
N SER A 158 -3.50 -17.86 0.60
CA SER A 158 -3.97 -18.90 -0.32
C SER A 158 -5.10 -19.74 0.27
N ALA A 159 -5.06 -20.03 1.57
CA ALA A 159 -6.14 -20.74 2.25
C ALA A 159 -7.42 -19.89 2.30
N ILE A 160 -7.29 -18.60 2.64
CA ILE A 160 -8.40 -17.63 2.64
C ILE A 160 -8.98 -17.48 1.23
N LEU A 161 -8.11 -17.32 0.22
CA LEU A 161 -8.51 -17.19 -1.17
C LEU A 161 -9.39 -18.37 -1.62
N ARG A 162 -8.98 -19.60 -1.31
CA ARG A 162 -9.73 -20.82 -1.68
C ARG A 162 -11.06 -20.94 -0.94
N ALA A 163 -11.12 -20.51 0.32
CA ALA A 163 -12.30 -20.66 1.16
C ALA A 163 -13.33 -19.54 0.98
N ASN A 164 -12.86 -18.30 0.80
CA ASN A 164 -13.68 -17.09 0.91
C ASN A 164 -13.55 -16.14 -0.29
N GLY A 165 -12.61 -16.40 -1.20
CA GLY A 165 -12.36 -15.54 -2.36
C GLY A 165 -11.44 -14.35 -2.06
N VAL A 166 -11.12 -13.61 -3.12
CA VAL A 166 -10.09 -12.55 -3.08
C VAL A 166 -10.47 -11.38 -2.18
N ASP A 167 -11.76 -11.04 -2.09
CA ASP A 167 -12.23 -9.93 -1.24
C ASP A 167 -11.91 -10.17 0.23
N GLU A 168 -11.92 -11.42 0.69
CA GLU A 168 -11.54 -11.71 2.07
C GLU A 168 -10.03 -11.57 2.29
N VAL A 169 -9.21 -11.93 1.31
CA VAL A 169 -7.76 -11.67 1.35
C VAL A 169 -7.48 -10.16 1.40
N ARG A 170 -8.22 -9.36 0.60
CA ARG A 170 -8.13 -7.89 0.59
C ARG A 170 -8.48 -7.28 1.95
N ARG A 171 -9.52 -7.79 2.63
CA ARG A 171 -9.85 -7.37 4.01
C ARG A 171 -8.72 -7.69 4.97
N HIS A 172 -8.16 -8.90 4.90
CA HIS A 172 -7.04 -9.30 5.74
C HIS A 172 -5.80 -8.42 5.47
N TYR A 173 -5.53 -8.08 4.21
CA TYR A 173 -4.46 -7.15 3.83
C TYR A 173 -4.66 -5.77 4.47
N LEU A 174 -5.85 -5.17 4.34
CA LEU A 174 -6.14 -3.87 4.92
C LEU A 174 -6.03 -3.86 6.44
N THR A 175 -6.57 -4.89 7.10
CA THR A 175 -6.43 -5.05 8.56
C THR A 175 -4.97 -5.16 8.95
N ARG A 176 -4.19 -6.01 8.26
CA ARG A 176 -2.76 -6.18 8.55
C ARG A 176 -1.98 -4.89 8.34
N LEU A 177 -2.27 -4.14 7.28
CA LEU A 177 -1.60 -2.86 7.01
C LEU A 177 -1.90 -1.85 8.11
N ARG A 178 -3.16 -1.75 8.54
CA ARG A 178 -3.56 -0.88 9.66
C ARG A 178 -2.85 -1.24 10.96
N GLU A 179 -2.74 -2.52 11.27
CA GLU A 179 -2.02 -3.01 12.46
C GLU A 179 -0.51 -2.77 12.39
N SER A 180 0.04 -2.66 11.18
CA SER A 180 1.49 -2.59 10.95
C SER A 180 2.06 -1.18 11.00
N THR A 181 1.23 -0.15 10.85
CA THR A 181 1.69 1.24 10.84
C THR A 181 0.73 2.17 11.58
N PRO A 182 1.24 3.08 12.44
CA PRO A 182 0.40 4.09 13.06
C PRO A 182 -0.09 5.15 12.06
N CYS A 183 0.45 5.16 10.84
CA CYS A 183 0.19 6.17 9.83
C CYS A 183 -0.95 5.81 8.86
N TYR A 184 -1.69 4.72 9.10
CA TYR A 184 -2.77 4.30 8.22
C TYR A 184 -3.88 5.37 8.15
N GLY A 185 -4.17 5.82 6.94
CA GLY A 185 -5.23 6.81 6.68
C GLY A 185 -4.90 8.25 7.10
N LEU A 186 -3.63 8.54 7.41
CA LEU A 186 -3.15 9.91 7.60
C LEU A 186 -2.90 10.60 6.25
N VAL A 187 -3.11 11.93 6.22
CA VAL A 187 -2.82 12.83 5.09
C VAL A 187 -1.55 13.62 5.39
#